data_AF-A0A238WNB1-F1
#
_entry.id   AF-A0A238WNB1-F1
#
_cell.length_a   1.000
_cell.length_b   1.000
_cell.length_c   1.000
_cell.angle_alpha   90.00
_cell.angle_beta   90.00
_cell.angle_gamma   90.00
#
_symmetry.space_group_name_H-M   'P 1'
#
loop_
_entity.id
_entity.type
_entity.pdbx_description
1 polymer ?
#
loop_
_entity_poly.entity_id
_entity_poly.type
_entity_poly.pdbx_seq_one_letter_code
_entity_poly.pdbx_strand_id
1 'polypeptide(L)'
;MTSSLIALETFVGFRWLPADYWDLSIPVYLYLAVVAGGAYLAGASAWFRRTLGGGGGRLEPELIRWGFLIAVVSAAGAGLAVMSHLAVVYRALLFPIYLTNFSSWITIGTWILVILSVIATLCLVLALFGEDAADAGDGDGRSLWPRAVVAKVGVLPTVDRLVDRVRPPTGALVALHAVGVLFAVATIYTGFELAIVETVPLWNEPVIVPALFLTSGVAAGVGLTLAVTLLFEREIGRLAGGYAVAVGVLSGVSLLIAGIGWGEVAAGGMAATASYSALTEGTLAIGVLVVALGLAVALVVGVVLGAAAALGRLPEPVERVGGPLLIGSFGLLTVSGLVMRILFLLAAEQHPVVVVA
;
A
#
# COMPACT_ATOMS: atom_id res chain seq x y z
N MET A 1 -35.19 51.87 37.89
CA MET A 1 -35.49 50.98 36.75
C MET A 1 -34.76 51.52 35.54
N THR A 2 -33.58 50.95 35.23
CA THR A 2 -33.00 50.75 33.89
C THR A 2 -31.57 50.24 34.07
N SER A 3 -31.41 48.96 33.76
CA SER A 3 -30.28 48.47 32.96
C SER A 3 -28.90 48.37 33.63
N SER A 4 -28.80 47.54 34.66
CA SER A 4 -27.56 46.83 35.00
C SER A 4 -27.69 45.34 34.63
N LEU A 5 -27.94 45.08 33.34
CA LEU A 5 -27.62 43.81 32.69
C LEU A 5 -26.24 43.99 32.06
N ILE A 6 -25.21 44.01 32.91
CA ILE A 6 -23.84 43.85 32.44
C ILE A 6 -23.76 42.41 31.93
N ALA A 7 -23.47 42.30 30.64
CA ALA A 7 -23.26 41.05 29.94
C ALA A 7 -22.33 40.14 30.75
N LEU A 8 -22.89 39.02 31.22
CA LEU A 8 -22.11 37.79 31.38
C LEU A 8 -21.72 37.37 29.97
N GLU A 9 -20.69 37.99 29.40
CA GLU A 9 -19.90 37.34 28.37
C GLU A 9 -19.19 36.17 29.05
N THR A 10 -19.86 35.02 29.08
CA THR A 10 -19.19 33.74 29.23
C THR A 10 -18.11 33.68 28.16
N PHE A 11 -16.85 33.82 28.58
CA PHE A 11 -15.68 33.63 27.71
C PHE A 11 -15.64 32.17 27.28
N VAL A 12 -16.38 31.84 26.22
CA VAL A 12 -16.23 30.55 25.54
C VAL A 12 -14.99 30.64 24.66
N GLY A 13 -13.86 30.18 25.18
CA GLY A 13 -12.64 30.03 24.41
C GLY A 13 -12.57 28.63 23.79
N PHE A 14 -12.43 28.55 22.47
CA PHE A 14 -12.09 27.30 21.79
C PHE A 14 -10.60 27.04 21.96
N ARG A 15 -10.21 25.92 22.58
CA ARG A 15 -8.83 25.43 22.57
C ARG A 15 -8.73 24.21 21.67
N TRP A 16 -7.85 24.29 20.69
CA TRP A 16 -7.42 23.16 19.88
C TRP A 16 -6.41 22.35 20.69
N LEU A 17 -6.61 21.04 20.80
CA LEU A 17 -5.59 20.15 21.32
C LEU A 17 -4.65 19.84 20.16
N PRO A 18 -3.35 20.17 20.24
CA PRO A 18 -2.42 19.84 19.17
C PRO A 18 -2.42 18.33 18.93
N ALA A 19 -2.59 17.92 17.69
CA ALA A 19 -2.62 16.51 17.26
C ALA A 19 -1.21 15.88 17.20
N ASP A 20 -0.29 16.30 18.09
CA ASP A 20 1.14 15.88 18.15
C ASP A 20 1.33 14.41 18.58
N TYR A 21 0.35 13.55 18.40
CA TYR A 21 0.37 12.24 19.03
C TYR A 21 1.14 11.20 18.22
N TRP A 22 1.19 11.31 16.88
CA TRP A 22 1.66 10.22 16.02
C TRP A 22 2.91 10.62 15.22
N ASP A 23 4.01 9.92 15.52
CA ASP A 23 5.28 10.05 14.81
C ASP A 23 5.19 9.42 13.40
N LEU A 24 6.21 9.67 12.56
CA LEU A 24 6.34 9.17 11.18
C LEU A 24 6.20 7.64 11.06
N SER A 25 6.40 6.92 12.16
CA SER A 25 6.15 5.48 12.26
C SER A 25 4.73 5.08 11.84
N ILE A 26 3.69 5.82 12.26
CA ILE A 26 2.29 5.47 11.93
C ILE A 26 1.97 5.62 10.44
N PRO A 27 2.22 6.75 9.76
CA PRO A 27 1.91 6.86 8.33
C PRO A 27 2.75 5.89 7.49
N VAL A 28 3.99 5.58 7.91
CA VAL A 28 4.81 4.54 7.26
C VAL A 28 4.19 3.16 7.42
N TYR A 29 3.71 2.81 8.60
CA TYR A 29 2.99 1.56 8.85
C TYR A 29 1.73 1.45 7.98
N LEU A 30 0.85 2.46 8.02
CA LEU A 30 -0.41 2.48 7.26
C LEU A 30 -0.16 2.36 5.76
N TYR A 31 0.90 3.00 5.27
CA TYR A 31 1.31 2.93 3.87
C TYR A 31 1.86 1.54 3.49
N LEU A 32 2.88 1.07 4.22
CA LEU A 32 3.58 -0.18 3.89
C LEU A 32 2.68 -1.42 4.02
N ALA A 33 1.72 -1.43 4.94
CA ALA A 33 0.77 -2.54 5.07
C ALA A 33 -0.06 -2.72 3.79
N VAL A 34 -0.58 -1.65 3.19
CA VAL A 34 -1.38 -1.73 1.95
C VAL A 34 -0.49 -1.97 0.73
N VAL A 35 0.72 -1.41 0.69
CA VAL A 35 1.72 -1.72 -0.35
C VAL A 35 2.03 -3.21 -0.37
N ALA A 36 2.15 -3.84 0.81
CA ALA A 36 2.35 -5.28 0.90
C ALA A 36 1.19 -6.06 0.26
N GLY A 37 -0.05 -5.63 0.52
CA GLY A 37 -1.24 -6.16 -0.14
C GLY A 37 -1.19 -6.02 -1.66
N GLY A 38 -0.92 -4.81 -2.17
CA GLY A 38 -0.81 -4.56 -3.62
C GLY A 38 0.27 -5.39 -4.31
N ALA A 39 1.45 -5.50 -3.70
CA ALA A 39 2.55 -6.31 -4.22
C ALA A 39 2.22 -7.80 -4.21
N TYR A 40 1.54 -8.29 -3.16
CA TYR A 40 1.03 -9.65 -3.11
C TYR A 40 0.03 -9.93 -4.24
N LEU A 41 -0.92 -9.02 -4.49
CA LEU A 41 -1.89 -9.14 -5.59
C LEU A 41 -1.19 -9.19 -6.95
N ALA A 42 -0.12 -8.40 -7.16
CA ALA A 42 0.68 -8.47 -8.38
C ALA A 42 1.33 -9.84 -8.57
N GLY A 43 2.00 -10.37 -7.53
CA GLY A 43 2.63 -11.69 -7.58
C GLY A 43 1.62 -12.83 -7.78
N ALA A 44 0.51 -12.81 -7.02
CA ALA A 44 -0.53 -13.84 -7.10
C ALA A 44 -1.25 -13.83 -8.46
N SER A 45 -1.56 -12.66 -9.02
CA SER A 45 -2.19 -12.58 -10.35
C SER A 45 -1.26 -13.07 -11.47
N ALA A 46 0.03 -12.78 -11.39
CA ALA A 46 1.02 -13.29 -12.34
C ALA A 46 1.14 -14.82 -12.22
N TRP A 47 1.09 -15.35 -11.00
CA TRP A 47 1.07 -16.78 -10.73
C TRP A 47 -0.17 -17.45 -11.33
N PHE A 48 -1.38 -16.94 -11.06
CA PHE A 48 -2.61 -17.49 -11.62
C PHE A 48 -2.60 -17.50 -13.15
N ARG A 49 -2.08 -16.43 -13.77
CA ARG A 49 -1.98 -16.34 -15.22
C ARG A 49 -1.00 -17.37 -15.80
N ARG A 50 0.16 -17.58 -15.17
CA ARG A 50 1.12 -18.60 -15.59
C ARG A 50 0.53 -20.00 -15.45
N THR A 51 -0.06 -20.32 -14.31
CA THR A 51 -0.54 -21.66 -13.98
C THR A 51 -1.85 -22.03 -14.67
N LEU A 52 -2.80 -21.11 -14.80
CA LEU A 52 -4.13 -21.37 -15.36
C LEU A 52 -4.28 -20.90 -16.81
N GLY A 53 -3.55 -19.86 -17.20
CA GLY A 53 -3.66 -19.22 -18.52
C GLY A 53 -2.65 -19.70 -19.55
N GLY A 54 -1.74 -20.61 -19.19
CA GLY A 54 -0.69 -21.12 -20.09
C GLY A 54 0.36 -20.06 -20.46
N GLY A 55 0.54 -19.04 -19.62
CA GLY A 55 1.57 -18.02 -19.80
C GLY A 55 2.98 -18.62 -19.67
N GLY A 56 3.89 -18.25 -20.59
CA GLY A 56 5.28 -18.71 -20.63
C GLY A 56 6.31 -17.60 -20.81
N GLY A 57 5.91 -16.34 -20.65
CA GLY A 57 6.80 -15.20 -20.87
C GLY A 57 7.82 -15.03 -19.74
N ARG A 58 9.03 -14.55 -20.08
CA ARG A 58 10.12 -14.26 -19.12
C ARG A 58 9.72 -13.29 -18.00
N LEU A 59 8.79 -12.37 -18.29
CA LEU A 59 8.28 -11.40 -17.31
C LEU A 59 7.41 -12.01 -16.20
N GLU A 60 6.76 -13.16 -16.43
CA GLU A 60 5.83 -13.75 -15.43
C GLU A 60 6.57 -14.25 -14.18
N PRO A 61 7.62 -15.08 -14.27
CA PRO A 61 8.41 -15.48 -13.11
C PRO A 61 8.99 -14.29 -12.33
N GLU A 62 9.47 -13.26 -13.04
CA GLU A 62 10.06 -12.07 -12.42
C GLU A 62 9.00 -11.26 -11.66
N LEU A 63 7.81 -11.04 -12.24
CA LEU A 63 6.70 -10.38 -11.54
C LEU A 63 6.24 -11.15 -10.30
N ILE A 64 6.18 -12.49 -10.38
CA ILE A 64 5.83 -13.35 -9.24
C ILE A 64 6.82 -13.12 -8.09
N ARG A 65 8.13 -13.22 -8.39
CA ARG A 65 9.19 -13.12 -7.38
C ARG A 65 9.31 -11.71 -6.81
N TRP A 66 9.31 -10.68 -7.64
CA TRP A 66 9.35 -9.28 -7.17
C TRP A 66 8.10 -8.93 -6.38
N GLY A 67 6.92 -9.37 -6.81
CA GLY A 67 5.66 -9.12 -6.10
C GLY A 67 5.68 -9.69 -4.69
N PHE A 68 6.05 -10.97 -4.53
CA PHE A 68 6.14 -11.56 -3.20
C PHE A 68 7.30 -11.00 -2.37
N LEU A 69 8.44 -10.66 -2.98
CA LEU A 69 9.56 -10.07 -2.26
C LEU A 69 9.20 -8.69 -1.69
N ILE A 70 8.60 -7.83 -2.51
CA ILE A 70 8.13 -6.51 -2.07
C ILE A 70 7.04 -6.67 -1.01
N ALA A 71 6.12 -7.62 -1.18
CA ALA A 71 5.10 -7.90 -0.17
C ALA A 71 5.72 -8.24 1.20
N VAL A 72 6.71 -9.13 1.24
CA VAL A 72 7.41 -9.50 2.49
C VAL A 72 8.15 -8.31 3.09
N VAL A 73 8.92 -7.57 2.29
CA VAL A 73 9.70 -6.42 2.76
C VAL A 73 8.78 -5.31 3.29
N SER A 74 7.69 -5.01 2.58
CA SER A 74 6.72 -4.01 3.02
C SER A 74 5.97 -4.46 4.27
N ALA A 75 5.56 -5.73 4.37
CA ALA A 75 4.89 -6.24 5.58
C ALA A 75 5.82 -6.22 6.80
N ALA A 76 7.10 -6.60 6.62
CA ALA A 76 8.11 -6.51 7.68
C ALA A 76 8.36 -5.04 8.08
N GLY A 77 8.47 -4.13 7.12
CA GLY A 77 8.62 -2.70 7.37
C GLY A 77 7.43 -2.09 8.11
N ALA A 78 6.20 -2.49 7.74
CA ALA A 78 4.98 -2.10 8.46
C ALA A 78 4.99 -2.60 9.91
N GLY A 79 5.36 -3.88 10.11
CA GLY A 79 5.51 -4.47 11.45
C GLY A 79 6.55 -3.75 12.31
N LEU A 80 7.71 -3.41 11.74
CA LEU A 80 8.75 -2.65 12.44
C LEU A 80 8.29 -1.23 12.78
N ALA A 81 7.58 -0.56 11.87
CA ALA A 81 7.07 0.78 12.07
C ALA A 81 6.01 0.83 13.18
N VAL A 82 5.06 -0.12 13.22
CA VAL A 82 4.11 -0.17 14.34
C VAL A 82 4.80 -0.53 15.66
N MET A 83 5.79 -1.42 15.64
CA MET A 83 6.55 -1.80 16.83
C MET A 83 7.36 -0.66 17.42
N SER A 84 7.91 0.25 16.59
CA SER A 84 8.69 1.39 17.08
C SER A 84 7.84 2.46 17.77
N HIS A 85 6.53 2.49 17.49
CA HIS A 85 5.59 3.40 18.16
C HIS A 85 5.06 2.85 19.50
N LEU A 86 5.18 1.54 19.74
CA LEU A 86 4.66 0.93 20.96
C LEU A 86 5.54 1.25 22.17
N ALA A 87 4.92 1.75 23.24
CA ALA A 87 5.60 1.99 24.52
C ALA A 87 6.24 0.72 25.13
N VAL A 88 5.72 -0.47 24.77
CA VAL A 88 6.16 -1.74 25.33
C VAL A 88 6.29 -2.80 24.23
N VAL A 89 7.47 -2.88 23.60
CA VAL A 89 7.75 -3.74 22.44
C VAL A 89 7.47 -5.22 22.70
N TYR A 90 7.75 -5.75 23.90
CA TYR A 90 7.52 -7.18 24.19
C TYR A 90 6.03 -7.58 24.10
N ARG A 91 5.09 -6.63 24.30
CA ARG A 91 3.65 -6.90 24.12
C ARG A 91 3.30 -7.14 22.66
N ALA A 92 4.03 -6.50 21.74
CA ALA A 92 3.91 -6.75 20.30
C ALA A 92 4.41 -8.15 19.93
N LEU A 93 5.49 -8.62 20.55
CA LEU A 93 5.98 -9.99 20.32
C LEU A 93 5.01 -11.05 20.85
N LEU A 94 4.29 -10.72 21.93
CA LEU A 94 3.25 -11.54 22.52
C LEU A 94 1.85 -11.17 22.01
N PHE A 95 1.74 -10.55 20.82
CA PHE A 95 0.46 -10.11 20.28
C PHE A 95 -0.60 -11.22 20.21
N PRO A 96 -0.31 -12.52 19.97
CA PRO A 96 -1.36 -13.53 19.92
C PRO A 96 -2.07 -13.71 21.27
N ILE A 97 -1.41 -13.33 22.37
CA ILE A 97 -1.93 -13.40 23.74
C ILE A 97 -2.64 -12.10 24.11
N TYR A 98 -2.05 -10.95 23.77
CA TYR A 98 -2.54 -9.64 24.21
C TYR A 98 -3.53 -8.96 23.26
N LEU A 99 -3.46 -9.22 21.96
CA LEU A 99 -4.37 -8.66 20.95
C LEU A 99 -5.49 -9.66 20.64
N THR A 100 -6.39 -9.79 21.60
CA THR A 100 -7.59 -10.65 21.52
C THR A 100 -8.90 -9.85 21.46
N ASN A 101 -8.82 -8.51 21.53
CA ASN A 101 -9.99 -7.65 21.37
C ASN A 101 -10.35 -7.46 19.89
N PHE A 102 -11.12 -8.39 19.32
CA PHE A 102 -11.57 -8.34 17.92
C PHE A 102 -12.61 -7.25 17.63
N SER A 103 -12.99 -6.41 18.60
CA SER A 103 -13.73 -5.17 18.30
C SER A 103 -12.81 -4.01 17.91
N SER A 104 -11.49 -4.16 18.07
CA SER A 104 -10.49 -3.13 17.77
C SER A 104 -9.86 -3.37 16.40
N TRP A 105 -9.85 -2.34 15.56
CA TRP A 105 -9.18 -2.37 14.26
C TRP A 105 -7.67 -2.65 14.37
N ILE A 106 -7.01 -2.22 15.45
CA ILE A 106 -5.59 -2.53 15.69
C ILE A 106 -5.38 -4.03 15.86
N THR A 107 -6.27 -4.71 16.58
CA THR A 107 -6.19 -6.17 16.76
C THR A 107 -6.45 -6.90 15.45
N ILE A 108 -7.55 -6.55 14.76
CA ILE A 108 -7.91 -7.13 13.46
C ILE A 108 -6.77 -6.92 12.45
N GLY A 109 -6.25 -5.71 12.39
CA GLY A 109 -5.17 -5.29 11.51
C GLY A 109 -3.87 -6.05 11.74
N THR A 110 -3.48 -6.23 13.00
CA THR A 110 -2.28 -6.99 13.35
C THR A 110 -2.38 -8.44 12.86
N TRP A 111 -3.54 -9.09 13.07
CA TRP A 111 -3.77 -10.45 12.56
C TRP A 111 -3.75 -10.51 11.04
N ILE A 112 -4.37 -9.55 10.35
CA ILE A 112 -4.33 -9.44 8.89
C ILE A 112 -2.89 -9.34 8.39
N LEU A 113 -2.11 -8.42 8.94
CA LEU A 113 -0.74 -8.17 8.51
C LEU A 113 0.18 -9.37 8.77
N VAL A 114 0.05 -10.02 9.93
CA VAL A 114 0.86 -11.20 10.27
C VAL A 114 0.52 -12.37 9.35
N ILE A 115 -0.76 -12.67 9.14
CA ILE A 115 -1.17 -13.78 8.26
C ILE A 115 -0.75 -13.50 6.82
N LEU A 116 -0.94 -12.27 6.32
CA LEU A 116 -0.47 -11.87 5.00
C LEU A 116 1.05 -12.04 4.87
N SER A 117 1.82 -11.62 5.87
CA SER A 117 3.28 -11.74 5.90
C SER A 117 3.73 -13.20 5.84
N VAL A 118 3.09 -14.09 6.61
CA VAL A 118 3.36 -15.54 6.58
C VAL A 118 3.06 -16.11 5.20
N ILE A 119 1.88 -15.81 4.64
CA ILE A 119 1.49 -16.30 3.30
C ILE A 119 2.44 -15.77 2.22
N ALA A 120 2.74 -14.47 2.23
CA ALA A 120 3.67 -13.85 1.29
C ALA A 120 5.07 -14.49 1.38
N THR A 121 5.55 -14.77 2.59
CA THR A 121 6.84 -15.46 2.81
C THR A 121 6.82 -16.87 2.26
N LEU A 122 5.76 -17.64 2.52
CA LEU A 122 5.61 -18.99 1.97
C LEU A 122 5.58 -18.96 0.44
N CYS A 123 4.80 -18.08 -0.16
CA CYS A 123 4.73 -17.90 -1.61
C CYS A 123 6.09 -17.47 -2.20
N LEU A 124 6.82 -16.58 -1.52
CA LEU A 124 8.16 -16.16 -1.93
C LEU A 124 9.15 -17.32 -1.91
N VAL A 125 9.17 -18.11 -0.82
CA VAL A 125 10.03 -19.30 -0.70
C VAL A 125 9.74 -20.28 -1.84
N LEU A 126 8.46 -20.57 -2.11
CA LEU A 126 8.06 -21.47 -3.20
C LEU A 126 8.39 -20.93 -4.60
N ALA A 127 8.48 -19.61 -4.76
CA ALA A 127 8.86 -18.95 -6.02
C ALA A 127 10.38 -18.84 -6.25
N LEU A 128 11.18 -18.87 -5.18
CA LEU A 128 12.64 -18.73 -5.22
C LEU A 128 13.39 -20.08 -5.18
N PHE A 129 12.77 -21.12 -4.62
CA PHE A 129 13.42 -22.40 -4.35
C PHE A 129 12.66 -23.59 -4.93
N GLY A 130 13.37 -24.70 -5.13
CA GLY A 130 12.87 -25.92 -5.77
C GLY A 130 13.25 -26.05 -7.24
N GLU A 131 13.03 -27.25 -7.80
CA GLU A 131 13.31 -27.59 -9.21
C GLU A 131 12.62 -26.63 -10.18
N ASP A 132 11.33 -26.29 -9.97
CA ASP A 132 10.60 -25.32 -10.79
C ASP A 132 11.31 -23.95 -10.88
N ALA A 133 11.92 -23.51 -9.78
CA ALA A 133 12.62 -22.22 -9.73
C ALA A 133 13.99 -22.29 -10.41
N ALA A 134 14.64 -23.45 -10.38
CA ALA A 134 15.88 -23.72 -11.09
C ALA A 134 15.64 -23.81 -12.61
N ASP A 135 14.57 -24.48 -13.03
CA ASP A 135 14.22 -24.66 -14.44
C ASP A 135 13.66 -23.39 -15.08
N ALA A 136 12.99 -22.54 -14.29
CA ALA A 136 12.48 -21.25 -14.75
C ALA A 136 13.57 -20.20 -15.01
N GLY A 137 14.85 -20.53 -14.83
CA GLY A 137 15.96 -19.65 -15.15
C GLY A 137 17.11 -20.41 -15.82
N ASP A 138 17.48 -19.99 -17.02
CA ASP A 138 18.82 -20.18 -17.60
C ASP A 138 19.94 -19.49 -16.76
N GLY A 139 19.76 -19.36 -15.44
CA GLY A 139 20.69 -18.72 -14.51
C GLY A 139 20.67 -17.19 -14.45
N ASP A 140 19.82 -16.50 -15.22
CA ASP A 140 19.98 -15.04 -15.48
C ASP A 140 18.88 -14.11 -14.90
N GLY A 141 17.86 -14.65 -14.21
CA GLY A 141 16.79 -13.85 -13.61
C GLY A 141 17.26 -13.05 -12.38
N ARG A 142 17.21 -11.71 -12.42
CA ARG A 142 17.77 -10.85 -11.35
C ARG A 142 16.98 -10.93 -10.03
N SER A 143 15.72 -11.34 -10.06
CA SER A 143 14.93 -11.63 -8.85
C SER A 143 15.43 -12.83 -8.05
N LEU A 144 16.29 -13.70 -8.63
CA LEU A 144 16.88 -14.86 -7.94
C LEU A 144 18.07 -14.50 -7.04
N TRP A 145 18.37 -13.22 -6.82
CA TRP A 145 19.47 -12.83 -5.93
C TRP A 145 19.38 -13.43 -4.51
N PRO A 146 18.19 -13.62 -3.86
CA PRO A 146 18.15 -14.26 -2.54
C PRO A 146 18.55 -15.74 -2.64
N ARG A 147 18.15 -16.42 -3.71
CA ARG A 147 18.59 -17.79 -4.03
C ARG A 147 20.10 -17.84 -4.20
N ALA A 148 20.69 -16.87 -4.89
CA ALA A 148 22.15 -16.77 -5.06
C ALA A 148 22.88 -16.55 -3.73
N VAL A 149 22.30 -15.81 -2.78
CA VAL A 149 22.85 -15.68 -1.42
C VAL A 149 22.87 -17.03 -0.71
N VAL A 150 21.77 -17.79 -0.76
CA VAL A 150 21.69 -19.14 -0.18
C VAL A 150 22.67 -20.11 -0.85
N ALA A 151 22.89 -19.98 -2.16
CA ALA A 151 23.89 -20.73 -2.91
C ALA A 151 25.31 -20.48 -2.37
N LYS A 152 25.65 -19.22 -2.09
CA LYS A 152 26.96 -18.85 -1.51
C LYS A 152 27.20 -19.44 -0.12
N VAL A 153 26.14 -19.70 0.64
CA VAL A 153 26.22 -20.37 1.96
C VAL A 153 26.39 -21.89 1.81
N GLY A 154 26.24 -22.44 0.60
CA GLY A 154 26.46 -23.87 0.32
C GLY A 154 25.29 -24.78 0.72
N VAL A 155 24.14 -24.22 1.10
CA VAL A 155 22.96 -24.98 1.56
C VAL A 155 21.84 -25.07 0.52
N LEU A 156 22.03 -24.47 -0.67
CA LEU A 156 21.00 -24.43 -1.72
C LEU A 156 20.43 -25.80 -2.10
N PRO A 157 21.23 -26.86 -2.35
CA PRO A 157 20.68 -28.18 -2.70
C PRO A 157 19.81 -28.78 -1.60
N THR A 158 20.12 -28.46 -0.33
CA THR A 158 19.33 -28.91 0.83
C THR A 158 18.00 -28.15 0.91
N VAL A 159 18.04 -26.83 0.68
CA VAL A 159 16.85 -25.97 0.68
C VAL A 159 15.91 -26.35 -0.47
N ASP A 160 16.43 -26.57 -1.68
CA ASP A 160 15.61 -26.99 -2.82
C ASP A 160 14.92 -28.33 -2.55
N ARG A 161 15.67 -29.36 -2.13
CA ARG A 161 15.09 -30.66 -1.78
C ARG A 161 14.04 -30.56 -0.69
N LEU A 162 14.23 -29.68 0.30
CA LEU A 162 13.25 -29.46 1.35
C LEU A 162 11.98 -28.83 0.80
N VAL A 163 12.12 -27.77 -0.01
CA VAL A 163 11.00 -27.06 -0.63
C VAL A 163 10.22 -27.97 -1.56
N ASP A 164 10.89 -28.77 -2.39
CA ASP A 164 10.23 -29.72 -3.31
C ASP A 164 9.51 -30.83 -2.54
N ARG A 165 10.09 -31.30 -1.43
CA ARG A 165 9.44 -32.29 -0.55
C ARG A 165 8.16 -31.77 0.09
N VAL A 166 8.10 -30.49 0.44
CA VAL A 166 6.93 -29.87 1.10
C VAL A 166 6.04 -29.11 0.13
N ARG A 167 6.35 -29.11 -1.18
CA ARG A 167 5.62 -28.36 -2.21
C ARG A 167 4.16 -28.83 -2.24
N PRO A 168 3.18 -27.95 -1.95
CA PRO A 168 1.79 -28.35 -1.97
C PRO A 168 1.32 -28.68 -3.39
N PRO A 169 0.29 -29.55 -3.56
CA PRO A 169 -0.33 -29.76 -4.86
C PRO A 169 -0.98 -28.47 -5.37
N THR A 170 -1.18 -28.36 -6.69
CA THR A 170 -1.69 -27.14 -7.35
C THR A 170 -2.98 -26.60 -6.72
N GLY A 171 -3.92 -27.48 -6.34
CA GLY A 171 -5.16 -27.06 -5.67
C GLY A 171 -4.92 -26.36 -4.32
N ALA A 172 -3.94 -26.83 -3.54
CA ALA A 172 -3.57 -26.20 -2.28
C ALA A 172 -2.85 -24.86 -2.51
N LEU A 173 -2.06 -24.74 -3.59
CA LEU A 173 -1.45 -23.46 -3.99
C LEU A 173 -2.50 -22.44 -4.43
N VAL A 174 -3.50 -22.86 -5.21
CA VAL A 174 -4.65 -22.01 -5.57
C VAL A 174 -5.36 -21.51 -4.31
N ALA A 175 -5.63 -22.39 -3.34
CA ALA A 175 -6.24 -22.01 -2.08
C ALA A 175 -5.36 -21.03 -1.27
N LEU A 176 -4.05 -21.29 -1.19
CA LEU A 176 -3.08 -20.40 -0.52
C LEU A 176 -3.10 -19.00 -1.14
N HIS A 177 -3.08 -18.89 -2.46
CA HIS A 177 -3.16 -17.61 -3.16
C HIS A 177 -4.52 -16.93 -2.99
N ALA A 178 -5.63 -17.67 -3.01
CA ALA A 178 -6.95 -17.11 -2.77
C ALA A 178 -7.08 -16.51 -1.35
N VAL A 179 -6.58 -17.23 -0.34
CA VAL A 179 -6.53 -16.73 1.04
C VAL A 179 -5.61 -15.52 1.14
N GLY A 180 -4.44 -15.54 0.51
CA GLY A 180 -3.54 -14.39 0.48
C GLY A 180 -4.16 -13.17 -0.21
N VAL A 181 -4.90 -13.35 -1.31
CA VAL A 181 -5.64 -12.28 -2.00
C VAL A 181 -6.68 -11.66 -1.06
N LEU A 182 -7.41 -12.48 -0.30
CA LEU A 182 -8.37 -12.00 0.69
C LEU A 182 -7.68 -11.11 1.74
N PHE A 183 -6.56 -11.57 2.33
CA PHE A 183 -5.82 -10.79 3.32
C PHE A 183 -5.15 -9.54 2.71
N ALA A 184 -4.71 -9.60 1.46
CA ALA A 184 -4.16 -8.46 0.74
C ALA A 184 -5.21 -7.36 0.56
N VAL A 185 -6.46 -7.71 0.22
CA VAL A 185 -7.58 -6.75 0.17
C VAL A 185 -7.98 -6.28 1.58
N ALA A 186 -7.91 -7.17 2.57
CA ALA A 186 -8.24 -6.84 3.96
C ALA A 186 -7.32 -5.77 4.56
N THR A 187 -6.17 -5.45 3.94
CA THR A 187 -5.31 -4.29 4.31
C THR A 187 -6.03 -2.94 4.28
N ILE A 188 -7.25 -2.87 3.70
CA ILE A 188 -8.20 -1.76 3.87
C ILE A 188 -8.44 -1.38 5.34
N TYR A 189 -8.23 -2.31 6.27
CA TYR A 189 -8.32 -2.06 7.71
C TYR A 189 -7.51 -0.82 8.16
N THR A 190 -6.40 -0.51 7.49
CA THR A 190 -5.56 0.66 7.81
C THR A 190 -6.32 1.98 7.71
N GLY A 191 -7.26 2.11 6.77
CA GLY A 191 -8.12 3.29 6.72
C GLY A 191 -9.24 3.25 7.76
N PHE A 192 -9.73 2.05 8.12
CA PHE A 192 -10.71 1.90 9.20
C PHE A 192 -10.14 2.25 10.59
N GLU A 193 -8.83 2.06 10.81
CA GLU A 193 -8.16 2.51 12.03
C GLU A 193 -8.28 4.03 12.25
N LEU A 194 -8.26 4.81 11.17
CA LEU A 194 -8.51 6.25 11.21
C LEU A 194 -10.00 6.57 11.26
N ALA A 195 -10.80 5.91 10.43
CA ALA A 195 -12.19 6.26 10.24
C ALA A 195 -13.11 6.01 11.44
N ILE A 196 -12.64 5.29 12.45
CA ILE A 196 -13.37 5.13 13.71
C ILE A 196 -13.21 6.31 14.67
N VAL A 197 -12.29 7.25 14.39
CA VAL A 197 -12.01 8.39 15.27
C VAL A 197 -13.00 9.52 14.99
N GLU A 198 -14.14 9.48 15.67
CA GLU A 198 -15.24 10.44 15.47
C GLU A 198 -14.88 11.90 15.74
N THR A 199 -13.84 12.15 16.55
CA THR A 199 -13.44 13.49 16.96
C THR A 199 -12.64 14.26 15.89
N VAL A 200 -12.20 13.58 14.83
CA VAL A 200 -11.41 14.17 13.73
C VAL A 200 -12.20 14.01 12.42
N PRO A 201 -12.92 15.04 11.94
CA PRO A 201 -13.75 14.95 10.74
C PRO A 201 -13.01 14.46 9.50
N LEU A 202 -11.76 14.89 9.29
CA LEU A 202 -10.93 14.45 8.17
C LEU A 202 -10.72 12.93 8.15
N TRP A 203 -10.71 12.29 9.32
CA TRP A 203 -10.51 10.86 9.45
C TRP A 203 -11.83 10.11 9.41
N ASN A 204 -12.87 10.64 10.06
CA ASN A 204 -14.18 10.02 10.27
C ASN A 204 -15.05 9.94 9.00
N GLU A 205 -14.46 9.43 7.91
CA GLU A 205 -15.17 9.08 6.69
C GLU A 205 -15.09 7.56 6.47
N PRO A 206 -16.07 6.79 6.98
CA PRO A 206 -16.01 5.32 7.04
C PRO A 206 -15.99 4.63 5.68
N VAL A 207 -16.26 5.37 4.60
CA VAL A 207 -16.19 4.86 3.23
C VAL A 207 -14.99 5.44 2.49
N ILE A 208 -14.78 6.77 2.57
CA ILE A 208 -13.78 7.46 1.77
C ILE A 208 -12.36 7.13 2.22
N VAL A 209 -12.05 7.24 3.51
CA VAL A 209 -10.67 6.99 4.00
C VAL A 209 -10.25 5.54 3.74
N PRO A 210 -11.04 4.50 4.10
CA PRO A 210 -10.69 3.11 3.81
C PRO A 210 -10.55 2.85 2.31
N ALA A 211 -11.48 3.32 1.48
CA ALA A 211 -11.42 3.11 0.04
C ALA A 211 -10.19 3.79 -0.58
N LEU A 212 -9.94 5.06 -0.23
CA LEU A 212 -8.77 5.81 -0.71
C LEU A 212 -7.47 5.14 -0.29
N PHE A 213 -7.38 4.66 0.96
CA PHE A 213 -6.19 3.99 1.46
C PHE A 213 -5.96 2.68 0.71
N LEU A 214 -7.00 1.87 0.51
CA LEU A 214 -6.89 0.63 -0.23
C LEU A 214 -6.49 0.88 -1.69
N THR A 215 -7.22 1.72 -2.44
CA THR A 215 -6.99 1.89 -3.88
C THR A 215 -5.63 2.49 -4.17
N SER A 216 -5.22 3.51 -3.41
CA SER A 216 -3.92 4.16 -3.62
C SER A 216 -2.75 3.27 -3.17
N GLY A 217 -2.92 2.51 -2.08
CA GLY A 217 -1.88 1.60 -1.58
C GLY A 217 -1.72 0.37 -2.47
N VAL A 218 -2.82 -0.19 -2.98
CA VAL A 218 -2.78 -1.29 -3.97
C VAL A 218 -2.15 -0.80 -5.27
N ALA A 219 -2.51 0.39 -5.76
CA ALA A 219 -1.88 0.99 -6.93
C ALA A 219 -0.36 1.13 -6.74
N ALA A 220 0.08 1.62 -5.58
CA ALA A 220 1.49 1.75 -5.24
C ALA A 220 2.20 0.39 -5.17
N GLY A 221 1.61 -0.63 -4.52
CA GLY A 221 2.19 -1.97 -4.42
C GLY A 221 2.33 -2.69 -5.76
N VAL A 222 1.29 -2.63 -6.60
CA VAL A 222 1.34 -3.18 -7.96
C VAL A 222 2.32 -2.39 -8.84
N GLY A 223 2.27 -1.05 -8.78
CA GLY A 223 3.14 -0.16 -9.53
C GLY A 223 4.61 -0.33 -9.18
N LEU A 224 4.95 -0.44 -7.89
CA LEU A 224 6.31 -0.70 -7.41
C LEU A 224 6.81 -2.07 -7.88
N THR A 225 5.97 -3.10 -7.81
CA THR A 225 6.30 -4.45 -8.33
C THR A 225 6.65 -4.40 -9.82
N LEU A 226 5.82 -3.73 -10.61
CA LEU A 226 6.05 -3.57 -12.04
C LEU A 226 7.30 -2.73 -12.31
N ALA A 227 7.49 -1.61 -11.61
CA ALA A 227 8.66 -0.74 -11.77
C ALA A 227 9.96 -1.47 -11.49
N VAL A 228 10.03 -2.25 -10.41
CA VAL A 228 11.22 -3.05 -10.08
C VAL A 228 11.46 -4.13 -11.13
N THR A 229 10.42 -4.80 -11.61
CA THR A 229 10.57 -5.79 -12.68
C THR A 229 11.09 -5.14 -13.97
N LEU A 230 10.54 -4.00 -14.38
CA LEU A 230 10.97 -3.26 -15.57
C LEU A 230 12.39 -2.70 -15.43
N LEU A 231 12.80 -2.30 -14.23
CA LEU A 231 14.16 -1.83 -13.95
C LEU A 231 15.20 -2.90 -14.30
N PHE A 232 14.86 -4.17 -14.06
CA PHE A 232 15.78 -5.29 -14.23
C PHE A 232 15.65 -5.99 -15.59
N GLU A 233 14.42 -6.24 -16.06
CA GLU A 233 14.17 -6.96 -17.32
C GLU A 233 14.15 -6.05 -18.54
N ARG A 234 13.85 -4.75 -18.38
CA ARG A 234 13.83 -3.74 -19.46
C ARG A 234 12.92 -4.07 -20.64
N GLU A 235 11.93 -4.95 -20.46
CA GLU A 235 10.97 -5.35 -21.48
C GLU A 235 9.56 -4.84 -21.17
N ILE A 236 8.93 -4.12 -22.11
CA ILE A 236 7.54 -3.65 -21.98
C ILE A 236 6.64 -4.52 -22.87
N GLY A 237 6.32 -5.72 -22.38
CA GLY A 237 5.39 -6.61 -23.05
C GLY A 237 3.93 -6.30 -22.77
N ARG A 238 3.03 -7.07 -23.39
CA ARG A 238 1.57 -6.99 -23.14
C ARG A 238 1.21 -7.17 -21.67
N LEU A 239 1.95 -8.03 -20.97
CA LEU A 239 1.77 -8.28 -19.54
C LEU A 239 2.07 -7.03 -18.71
N ALA A 240 3.25 -6.43 -18.91
CA ALA A 240 3.63 -5.18 -18.27
C ALA A 240 2.61 -4.07 -18.58
N GLY A 241 2.12 -4.01 -19.83
CA GLY A 241 1.06 -3.11 -20.24
C GLY A 241 -0.24 -3.28 -19.45
N GLY A 242 -0.70 -4.52 -19.27
CA GLY A 242 -1.90 -4.82 -18.48
C GLY A 242 -1.80 -4.35 -17.02
N TYR A 243 -0.66 -4.62 -16.37
CA TYR A 243 -0.40 -4.13 -15.01
C TYR A 243 -0.31 -2.60 -14.96
N ALA A 244 0.32 -1.96 -15.94
CA ALA A 244 0.40 -0.51 -16.02
C ALA A 244 -0.99 0.14 -16.15
N VAL A 245 -1.89 -0.44 -16.96
CA VAL A 245 -3.29 0.02 -17.04
C VAL A 245 -3.99 -0.15 -15.69
N ALA A 246 -3.85 -1.29 -15.03
CA ALA A 246 -4.47 -1.53 -13.73
C ALA A 246 -4.02 -0.50 -12.68
N VAL A 247 -2.71 -0.20 -12.62
CA VAL A 247 -2.17 0.85 -11.74
C VAL A 247 -2.71 2.23 -12.10
N GLY A 248 -2.77 2.56 -13.39
CA GLY A 248 -3.32 3.82 -13.86
C GLY A 248 -4.79 4.00 -13.49
N VAL A 249 -5.62 2.97 -13.72
CA VAL A 249 -7.05 2.97 -13.35
C VAL A 249 -7.22 3.12 -11.83
N LEU A 250 -6.49 2.35 -11.02
CA LEU A 250 -6.55 2.47 -9.56
C LEU A 250 -6.11 3.86 -9.07
N SER A 251 -5.13 4.48 -9.74
CA SER A 251 -4.70 5.85 -9.45
C SER A 251 -5.79 6.86 -9.80
N GLY A 252 -6.49 6.70 -10.92
CA GLY A 252 -7.65 7.52 -11.29
C GLY A 252 -8.84 7.36 -10.33
N VAL A 253 -9.13 6.13 -9.90
CA VAL A 253 -10.14 5.87 -8.86
C VAL A 253 -9.75 6.56 -7.55
N SER A 254 -8.48 6.52 -7.17
CA SER A 254 -7.98 7.21 -5.97
C SER A 254 -8.12 8.72 -6.08
N LEU A 255 -7.85 9.33 -7.24
CA LEU A 255 -8.11 10.76 -7.47
C LEU A 255 -9.59 11.11 -7.34
N LEU A 256 -10.47 10.26 -7.90
CA LEU A 256 -11.91 10.47 -7.80
C LEU A 256 -12.37 10.42 -6.34
N ILE A 257 -11.96 9.40 -5.58
CA ILE A 257 -12.31 9.26 -4.16
C ILE A 257 -11.76 10.45 -3.36
N ALA A 258 -10.50 10.83 -3.59
CA ALA A 258 -9.91 11.99 -2.93
C ALA A 258 -10.67 13.28 -3.25
N GLY A 259 -11.09 13.47 -4.51
CA GLY A 259 -11.89 14.62 -4.93
C GLY A 259 -13.28 14.67 -4.28
N ILE A 260 -13.93 13.52 -4.11
CA ILE A 260 -15.22 13.41 -3.40
C ILE A 260 -15.01 13.79 -1.93
N GLY A 261 -14.04 13.17 -1.25
CA GLY A 261 -13.74 13.46 0.16
C GLY A 261 -13.33 14.91 0.40
N TRP A 262 -12.64 15.52 -0.57
CA TRP A 262 -12.31 16.94 -0.51
C TRP A 262 -13.55 17.84 -0.44
N GLY A 263 -14.60 17.50 -1.19
CA GLY A 263 -15.88 18.22 -1.16
C GLY A 263 -16.60 18.10 0.18
N GLU A 264 -16.54 16.92 0.81
CA GLU A 264 -17.16 16.66 2.12
C GLU A 264 -16.44 17.43 3.24
N VAL A 265 -15.11 17.39 3.26
CA VAL A 265 -14.29 18.15 4.23
C VAL A 265 -14.51 19.65 4.07
N ALA A 266 -14.61 20.16 2.84
CA ALA A 266 -14.87 21.58 2.58
C ALA A 266 -16.26 22.05 3.07
N ALA A 267 -17.25 21.15 3.07
CA ALA A 267 -18.61 21.42 3.52
C ALA A 267 -18.83 21.12 5.01
N GLY A 268 -17.80 20.66 5.72
CA GLY A 268 -17.90 20.22 7.11
C GLY A 268 -17.94 21.35 8.15
N GLY A 269 -17.92 20.97 9.42
CA GLY A 269 -17.87 21.90 10.55
C GLY A 269 -16.50 22.56 10.76
N MET A 270 -16.37 23.39 11.81
CA MET A 270 -15.16 24.20 12.07
C MET A 270 -13.83 23.43 12.00
N ALA A 271 -13.78 22.22 12.56
CA ALA A 271 -12.57 21.38 12.53
C ALA A 271 -12.25 20.89 11.11
N ALA A 272 -13.26 20.51 10.32
CA ALA A 272 -13.07 20.15 8.91
C ALA A 272 -12.59 21.34 8.08
N THR A 273 -13.10 22.55 8.33
CA THR A 273 -12.64 23.79 7.69
C THR A 273 -11.18 24.12 8.05
N ALA A 274 -10.75 23.86 9.29
CA ALA A 274 -9.37 24.06 9.71
C ALA A 274 -8.43 23.06 8.99
N SER A 275 -8.78 21.76 8.98
CA SER A 275 -8.08 20.75 8.19
C SER A 275 -8.00 21.12 6.70
N TYR A 276 -9.11 21.61 6.13
CA TYR A 276 -9.18 22.06 4.75
C TYR A 276 -8.19 23.21 4.48
N SER A 277 -8.22 24.26 5.32
CA SER A 277 -7.31 25.41 5.20
C SER A 277 -5.84 25.01 5.32
N ALA A 278 -5.50 24.09 6.23
CA ALA A 278 -4.16 23.55 6.35
C ALA A 278 -3.69 22.86 5.05
N LEU A 279 -4.59 22.13 4.38
CA LEU A 279 -4.34 21.40 3.14
C LEU A 279 -4.36 22.28 1.88
N THR A 280 -5.07 23.41 1.86
CA THR A 280 -5.16 24.31 0.68
C THR A 280 -4.19 25.48 0.71
N GLU A 281 -4.11 26.16 1.85
CA GLU A 281 -3.49 27.47 2.01
C GLU A 281 -2.27 27.41 2.95
N GLY A 282 -2.19 26.34 3.75
CA GLY A 282 -1.13 26.13 4.73
C GLY A 282 0.15 25.49 4.18
N THR A 283 1.01 25.11 5.11
CA THR A 283 2.30 24.46 4.83
C THR A 283 2.15 23.06 4.22
N LEU A 284 0.97 22.45 4.30
CA LEU A 284 0.68 21.11 3.78
C LEU A 284 0.24 21.10 2.31
N ALA A 285 -0.05 22.27 1.71
CA ALA A 285 -0.51 22.39 0.32
C ALA A 285 0.47 21.78 -0.71
N ILE A 286 1.77 21.92 -0.47
CA ILE A 286 2.80 21.31 -1.33
C ILE A 286 2.67 19.78 -1.32
N GLY A 287 2.36 19.18 -0.16
CA GLY A 287 2.13 17.74 -0.08
C GLY A 287 0.90 17.32 -0.88
N VAL A 288 -0.20 18.08 -0.81
CA VAL A 288 -1.40 17.81 -1.62
C VAL A 288 -1.09 17.85 -3.11
N LEU A 289 -0.28 18.81 -3.55
CA LEU A 289 0.19 18.88 -4.95
C LEU A 289 1.02 17.66 -5.33
N VAL A 290 1.92 17.19 -4.46
CA VAL A 290 2.71 15.96 -4.69
C VAL A 290 1.77 14.76 -4.85
N VAL A 291 0.78 14.60 -3.97
CA VAL A 291 -0.19 13.51 -4.03
C VAL A 291 -0.99 13.55 -5.33
N ALA A 292 -1.58 14.70 -5.66
CA ALA A 292 -2.37 14.88 -6.86
C ALA A 292 -1.54 14.62 -8.12
N LEU A 293 -0.32 15.15 -8.17
CA LEU A 293 0.60 14.96 -9.29
C LEU A 293 0.99 13.49 -9.46
N GLY A 294 1.36 12.80 -8.38
CA GLY A 294 1.77 11.40 -8.48
C GLY A 294 0.65 10.48 -8.94
N LEU A 295 -0.56 10.66 -8.41
CA LEU A 295 -1.73 9.91 -8.86
C LEU A 295 -2.10 10.24 -10.32
N ALA A 296 -2.06 11.53 -10.71
CA ALA A 296 -2.41 11.95 -12.06
C ALA A 296 -1.39 11.46 -13.10
N VAL A 297 -0.09 11.55 -12.79
CA VAL A 297 0.98 11.03 -13.66
C VAL A 297 0.86 9.53 -13.79
N ALA A 298 0.63 8.79 -12.71
CA ALA A 298 0.44 7.34 -12.78
C ALA A 298 -0.82 6.94 -13.57
N LEU A 299 -1.92 7.70 -13.44
CA LEU A 299 -3.12 7.53 -14.25
C LEU A 299 -2.80 7.69 -15.74
N VAL A 300 -2.24 8.84 -16.13
CA VAL A 300 -1.99 9.17 -17.54
C VAL A 300 -0.96 8.22 -18.14
N VAL A 301 0.19 8.05 -17.49
CA VAL A 301 1.27 7.20 -18.00
C VAL A 301 0.84 5.73 -17.99
N GLY A 302 0.24 5.25 -16.90
CA GLY A 302 -0.21 3.87 -16.76
C GLY A 302 -1.29 3.49 -17.77
N VAL A 303 -2.29 4.34 -18.00
CA VAL A 303 -3.35 4.06 -18.98
C VAL A 303 -2.83 4.23 -20.40
N VAL A 304 -2.16 5.33 -20.74
CA VAL A 304 -1.74 5.60 -22.13
C VAL A 304 -0.65 4.62 -22.59
N LEU A 305 0.47 4.53 -21.85
CA LEU A 305 1.56 3.62 -22.22
C LEU A 305 1.16 2.17 -21.98
N GLY A 306 0.46 1.89 -20.88
CA GLY A 306 0.02 0.53 -20.57
C GLY A 306 -0.95 -0.01 -21.60
N ALA A 307 -1.93 0.78 -22.06
CA ALA A 307 -2.87 0.33 -23.08
C ALA A 307 -2.17 0.13 -24.43
N ALA A 308 -1.27 1.05 -24.82
CA ALA A 308 -0.47 0.89 -26.03
C ALA A 308 0.37 -0.41 -25.97
N ALA A 309 1.01 -0.69 -24.84
CA ALA A 309 1.77 -1.92 -24.60
C ALA A 309 0.89 -3.18 -24.62
N ALA A 310 -0.24 -3.15 -23.92
CA ALA A 310 -1.19 -4.26 -23.82
C ALA A 310 -1.75 -4.65 -25.21
N LEU A 311 -1.97 -3.66 -26.08
CA LEU A 311 -2.42 -3.86 -27.45
C LEU A 311 -1.30 -4.21 -28.43
N GLY A 312 -0.03 -4.19 -28.01
CA GLY A 312 1.13 -4.39 -28.89
C GLY A 312 1.28 -3.28 -29.93
N ARG A 313 0.91 -2.04 -29.57
CA ARG A 313 0.91 -0.86 -30.44
C ARG A 313 1.91 0.21 -30.01
N LEU A 314 2.94 -0.16 -29.24
CA LEU A 314 3.99 0.76 -28.85
C LEU A 314 4.89 1.09 -30.06
N PRO A 315 5.02 2.37 -30.47
CA PRO A 315 6.02 2.75 -31.45
C PRO A 315 7.44 2.55 -30.88
N GLU A 316 8.40 2.14 -31.72
CA GLU A 316 9.82 1.98 -31.33
C GLU A 316 10.41 3.13 -30.50
N PRO A 317 10.21 4.43 -30.84
CA PRO A 317 10.76 5.51 -30.02
C PRO A 317 10.13 5.56 -28.62
N VAL A 318 8.85 5.20 -28.49
CA VAL A 318 8.13 5.16 -27.21
C VAL A 318 8.53 3.95 -26.39
N GLU A 319 8.82 2.81 -27.02
CA GLU A 319 9.28 1.60 -26.34
C GLU A 319 10.60 1.85 -25.56
N ARG A 320 11.53 2.61 -26.15
CA ARG A 320 12.81 2.96 -25.50
C ARG A 320 12.64 3.82 -24.24
N VAL A 321 11.69 4.75 -24.25
CA VAL A 321 11.46 5.67 -23.13
C VAL A 321 10.35 5.20 -22.18
N GLY A 322 9.50 4.28 -22.62
CA GLY A 322 8.32 3.85 -21.89
C GLY A 322 8.66 3.15 -20.57
N GLY A 323 9.76 2.40 -20.54
CA GLY A 323 10.24 1.71 -19.35
C GLY A 323 10.64 2.71 -18.27
N PRO A 324 11.59 3.62 -18.56
CA PRO A 324 11.94 4.72 -17.67
C PRO A 324 10.74 5.57 -17.24
N LEU A 325 9.79 5.88 -18.13
CA LEU A 325 8.58 6.64 -17.79
C LEU A 325 7.68 5.88 -16.82
N LEU A 326 7.44 4.58 -17.04
CA LEU A 326 6.67 3.74 -16.12
C LEU A 326 7.36 3.65 -14.76
N ILE A 327 8.67 3.38 -14.73
CA ILE A 327 9.48 3.32 -13.49
C ILE A 327 9.39 4.65 -12.72
N GLY A 328 9.61 5.78 -13.41
CA GLY A 328 9.54 7.10 -12.79
C GLY A 328 8.14 7.45 -12.27
N SER A 329 7.10 7.17 -13.07
CA SER A 329 5.71 7.44 -12.69
C SER A 329 5.25 6.62 -11.47
N PHE A 330 5.61 5.33 -11.40
CA PHE A 330 5.25 4.47 -10.28
C PHE A 330 6.13 4.70 -9.05
N GLY A 331 7.37 5.14 -9.23
CA GLY A 331 8.19 5.66 -8.14
C GLY A 331 7.58 6.91 -7.51
N LEU A 332 7.12 7.87 -8.34
CA LEU A 332 6.40 9.05 -7.87
C LEU A 332 5.08 8.68 -7.17
N LEU A 333 4.31 7.73 -7.72
CA LEU A 333 3.10 7.19 -7.10
C LEU A 333 3.38 6.61 -5.71
N THR A 334 4.47 5.86 -5.56
CA THR A 334 4.90 5.26 -4.28
C THR A 334 5.17 6.34 -3.24
N VAL A 335 5.95 7.38 -3.59
CA VAL A 335 6.22 8.52 -2.71
C VAL A 335 4.93 9.27 -2.36
N SER A 336 4.09 9.51 -3.36
CA SER A 336 2.82 10.21 -3.20
C SER A 336 1.85 9.46 -2.28
N GLY A 337 1.82 8.12 -2.38
CA GLY A 337 1.03 7.28 -1.50
C GLY A 337 1.41 7.46 -0.03
N LEU A 338 2.72 7.51 0.29
CA LEU A 338 3.21 7.76 1.65
C LEU A 338 2.89 9.19 2.11
N VAL A 339 3.19 10.19 1.27
CA VAL A 339 2.89 11.60 1.57
C VAL A 339 1.41 11.79 1.88
N MET A 340 0.52 11.12 1.17
CA MET A 340 -0.92 11.16 1.46
C MET A 340 -1.23 10.72 2.90
N ARG A 341 -0.62 9.65 3.41
CA ARG A 341 -0.85 9.20 4.80
C ARG A 341 -0.31 10.21 5.81
N ILE A 342 0.86 10.80 5.51
CA ILE A 342 1.44 11.87 6.33
C ILE A 342 0.48 13.07 6.39
N LEU A 343 -0.07 13.49 5.25
CA LEU A 343 -1.01 14.62 5.20
C LEU A 343 -2.29 14.36 5.98
N PHE A 344 -2.85 13.15 5.85
CA PHE A 344 -4.04 12.77 6.63
C PHE A 344 -3.78 12.94 8.13
N LEU A 345 -2.60 12.56 8.62
CA LEU A 345 -2.28 12.69 10.03
C LEU A 345 -1.95 14.13 10.45
N LEU A 346 -1.18 14.86 9.63
CA LEU A 346 -0.73 16.22 9.98
C LEU A 346 -1.84 17.27 9.84
N ALA A 347 -2.81 17.06 8.95
CA ALA A 347 -3.94 17.96 8.77
C ALA A 347 -5.10 17.66 9.73
N ALA A 348 -4.94 16.69 10.63
CA ALA A 348 -5.99 16.26 11.54
C ALA A 348 -6.28 17.30 12.62
N GLU A 349 -7.44 17.93 12.54
CA GLU A 349 -7.93 18.86 13.55
C GLU A 349 -9.07 18.22 14.33
N GLN A 350 -8.97 18.24 15.66
CA GLN A 350 -10.03 17.72 16.53
C GLN A 350 -11.14 18.75 16.71
N HIS A 351 -12.37 18.30 16.98
CA HIS A 351 -13.42 19.20 17.44
C HIS A 351 -12.95 19.99 18.67
N PRO A 352 -13.13 21.32 18.69
CA PRO A 352 -12.60 22.12 19.78
C PRO A 352 -13.36 21.82 21.07
N VAL A 353 -12.63 21.70 22.18
CA VAL A 353 -13.24 21.54 23.50
C VAL A 353 -13.78 22.90 23.94
N VAL A 354 -15.08 22.96 24.21
CA VAL A 354 -15.73 24.15 24.77
C VAL A 354 -15.33 24.23 26.24
N VAL A 355 -14.40 25.14 26.56
CA VAL A 355 -14.09 25.46 27.97
C VAL A 355 -15.04 26.57 28.39
N VAL A 356 -16.01 26.23 29.25
CA VAL A 356 -16.84 27.22 29.93
C VAL A 356 -16.10 27.60 31.21
N ALA A 357 -15.55 28.82 31.24
CA ALA A 357 -14.95 29.42 32.43
C ALA A 357 -16.02 30.13 33.28
#